data_AF-A0A845K4F4-F1
#
_entry.id   AF-A0A845K4F4-F1
#
_cell.length_a   1.000
_cell.length_b   1.000
_cell.length_c   1.000
_cell.angle_alpha   90.00
_cell.angle_beta   90.00
_cell.angle_gamma   90.00
#
_symmetry.space_group_name_H-M   'P 1'
#
loop_
_entity.id
_entity.type
_entity.pdbx_description
1 polymer ?
#
loop_
_entity_poly.entity_id
_entity_poly.type
_entity_poly.pdbx_seq_one_letter_code
_entity_poly.pdbx_strand_id
1 'polypeptide(L)'
;PSSIINLNSFWRHSIASALIAKFIAEKTNQDKPEKFYIAALLHDIGRLVMCSKIPEITVEILNRSKAEDKLLQIIEIEELGFDHARLGGLLLKQWGFQKFIRRR
;
A
#
# COMPACT_ATOMS: atom_id res chain seq x y z
N PRO A 1 -10.06 8.07 8.49
CA PRO A 1 -8.83 7.23 8.57
C PRO A 1 -8.40 6.81 9.98
N SER A 2 -8.12 7.74 10.90
CA SER A 2 -7.56 7.42 12.24
C SER A 2 -8.45 6.55 13.13
N SER A 3 -9.76 6.54 12.90
CA SER A 3 -10.73 5.66 13.57
C SER A 3 -10.70 4.21 13.08
N ILE A 4 -10.10 3.95 11.91
CA ILE A 4 -10.08 2.63 11.25
C ILE A 4 -8.67 2.03 11.28
N ILE A 5 -7.66 2.88 11.07
CA ILE A 5 -6.26 2.47 11.04
C ILE A 5 -5.42 3.32 12.00
N ASN A 6 -4.51 2.67 12.74
CA ASN A 6 -3.52 3.36 13.54
C ASN A 6 -2.44 3.97 12.63
N LEU A 7 -2.47 5.29 12.46
CA LEU A 7 -1.56 6.01 11.57
C LEU A 7 -0.09 5.88 11.98
N ASN A 8 0.22 5.82 13.27
CA ASN A 8 1.60 5.62 13.74
C ASN A 8 2.13 4.24 13.33
N SER A 9 1.32 3.19 13.46
CA SER A 9 1.68 1.84 13.02
C SER A 9 1.80 1.75 11.51
N PHE A 10 0.90 2.41 10.78
CA PHE A 10 0.94 2.48 9.32
C PHE A 10 2.26 3.10 8.83
N TRP A 11 2.58 4.32 9.28
CA TRP A 11 3.80 4.99 8.82
C TRP A 11 5.08 4.31 9.30
N ARG A 12 5.08 3.72 10.51
CA ARG A 12 6.21 2.90 10.97
C ARG A 12 6.46 1.71 10.05
N HIS A 13 5.40 1.00 9.64
CA HIS A 13 5.51 -0.09 8.68
C HIS A 13 6.04 0.42 7.33
N SER A 14 5.46 1.49 6.78
CA SER A 14 5.89 2.08 5.51
C SER A 14 7.37 2.48 5.51
N ILE A 15 7.84 3.12 6.58
CA ILE A 15 9.24 3.54 6.71
C ILE A 15 10.17 2.32 6.84
N ALA A 16 9.80 1.33 7.65
CA ALA A 16 10.59 0.11 7.80
C ALA A 16 10.72 -0.64 6.47
N SER A 17 9.60 -0.83 5.76
CA SER A 17 9.57 -1.44 4.43
C SER A 17 10.41 -0.66 3.42
N ALA A 18 10.36 0.68 3.45
CA ALA A 18 11.17 1.55 2.60
C ALA A 18 12.68 1.39 2.84
N LEU A 19 13.10 1.36 4.09
CA LEU A 19 14.51 1.15 4.46
C LEU A 19 15.01 -0.23 4.04
N ILE A 20 14.22 -1.28 4.28
CA ILE A 20 14.55 -2.66 3.87
C ILE A 20 14.64 -2.77 2.35
N ALA A 21 13.67 -2.22 1.62
CA ALA A 21 13.66 -2.25 0.16
C ALA A 21 14.89 -1.54 -0.44
N LYS A 22 15.27 -0.36 0.11
CA LYS A 22 16.48 0.35 -0.28
C LYS A 22 17.73 -0.48 -0.01
N PHE A 23 17.84 -1.05 1.19
CA PHE A 23 18.99 -1.86 1.58
C PHE A 23 19.15 -3.08 0.67
N ILE A 24 18.06 -3.78 0.34
CA ILE A 24 18.09 -4.92 -0.59
C ILE A 24 18.53 -4.44 -1.99
N ALA A 25 18.01 -3.32 -2.48
CA ALA A 25 18.39 -2.75 -3.77
C ALA A 25 19.89 -2.42 -3.85
N GLU A 26 20.45 -1.82 -2.78
CA GLU A 26 21.89 -1.56 -2.68
C GLU A 26 22.70 -2.86 -2.67
N LYS A 27 22.29 -3.86 -1.88
CA LYS A 27 22.99 -5.16 -1.78
C LYS A 27 22.91 -6.00 -3.05
N THR A 28 21.92 -5.77 -3.89
CA THR A 28 21.72 -6.47 -5.16
C THR A 28 22.14 -5.63 -6.37
N ASN A 29 22.89 -4.54 -6.14
CA ASN A 29 23.42 -3.63 -7.17
C ASN A 29 22.34 -3.13 -8.15
N GLN A 30 21.14 -2.84 -7.66
CA GLN A 30 20.09 -2.24 -8.47
C GLN A 30 20.38 -0.76 -8.73
N ASP A 31 20.15 -0.32 -9.96
CA ASP A 31 20.22 1.09 -10.31
C ASP A 31 19.16 1.90 -9.53
N LYS A 32 19.58 3.03 -8.95
CA LYS A 32 18.72 4.01 -8.26
C LYS A 32 17.93 3.39 -7.09
N PRO A 33 18.61 2.90 -6.03
CA PRO A 33 17.98 2.25 -4.87
C PRO A 33 16.93 3.13 -4.17
N GLU A 34 17.01 4.46 -4.30
CA GLU A 34 16.02 5.42 -3.80
C GLU A 34 14.62 5.19 -4.40
N LYS A 35 14.52 4.65 -5.61
CA LYS A 35 13.23 4.32 -6.21
C LYS A 35 12.51 3.22 -5.43
N PHE A 36 13.25 2.24 -4.94
CA PHE A 36 12.70 1.14 -4.14
C PHE A 36 12.26 1.63 -2.77
N TYR A 37 13.00 2.58 -2.17
CA TYR A 37 12.57 3.28 -0.97
C TYR A 37 11.20 3.95 -1.16
N ILE A 38 11.06 4.79 -2.19
CA ILE A 38 9.81 5.52 -2.45
C ILE A 38 8.65 4.55 -2.76
N ALA A 39 8.91 3.53 -3.58
CA ALA A 39 7.90 2.53 -3.93
C ALA A 39 7.39 1.80 -2.67
N ALA A 40 8.29 1.35 -1.80
CA ALA A 40 7.92 0.66 -0.56
C ALA A 40 7.33 1.61 0.50
N LEU A 41 7.72 2.89 0.53
CA LEU A 41 7.10 3.88 1.41
C LEU A 41 5.62 4.08 1.07
N LEU A 42 5.28 4.06 -0.22
CA LEU A 42 3.96 4.40 -0.73
C LEU A 42 3.11 3.17 -1.10
N HIS A 43 3.62 1.95 -0.94
CA HIS A 43 2.96 0.73 -1.45
C HIS A 43 1.54 0.53 -0.90
N ASP A 44 1.31 0.90 0.36
CA ASP A 44 0.03 0.75 1.05
C ASP A 44 -0.84 2.02 1.05
N ILE A 45 -0.45 3.07 0.31
CA ILE A 45 -1.15 4.37 0.37
C ILE A 45 -2.64 4.28 -0.01
N GLY A 46 -3.01 3.30 -0.84
CA GLY A 46 -4.40 3.05 -1.22
C GLY A 46 -5.29 2.70 -0.02
N ARG A 47 -4.75 2.11 1.05
CA ARG A 47 -5.50 1.82 2.27
C ARG A 47 -5.99 3.10 2.95
N LEU A 48 -5.18 4.16 2.94
CA LEU A 48 -5.59 5.47 3.46
C LEU A 48 -6.69 6.11 2.62
N VAL A 49 -6.64 5.91 1.30
CA VAL A 49 -7.70 6.36 0.38
C VAL A 49 -9.01 5.65 0.69
N MET A 50 -8.99 4.32 0.82
CA MET A 50 -10.19 3.53 1.19
C MET A 50 -10.76 3.97 2.54
N CYS A 51 -9.92 4.08 3.57
CA CYS A 51 -10.31 4.57 4.89
C CYS A 51 -10.86 6.02 4.92
N SER A 52 -10.66 6.77 3.84
CA SER A 52 -11.11 8.16 3.69
C SER A 52 -12.36 8.28 2.81
N LYS A 53 -12.45 7.47 1.76
CA LYS A 53 -13.50 7.56 0.74
C LYS A 53 -14.65 6.57 0.91
N ILE A 54 -14.37 5.40 1.47
CA ILE A 54 -15.35 4.32 1.70
C ILE A 54 -15.14 3.68 3.09
N PRO A 55 -15.23 4.47 4.17
CA PRO A 55 -14.86 4.03 5.51
C PRO A 55 -15.70 2.84 6.02
N GLU A 56 -17.01 2.81 5.75
CA GLU A 56 -17.92 1.74 6.20
C GLU A 56 -17.54 0.41 5.56
N ILE A 57 -17.41 0.38 4.23
CA ILE A 57 -17.01 -0.81 3.46
C ILE A 57 -15.60 -1.26 3.88
N THR A 58 -14.69 -0.31 4.14
CA THR A 58 -13.34 -0.65 4.59
C THR A 58 -13.36 -1.37 5.94
N VAL A 59 -14.21 -0.96 6.87
CA VAL A 59 -14.37 -1.63 8.17
C VAL A 59 -14.94 -3.04 7.98
N GLU A 60 -15.95 -3.20 7.13
CA GLU A 60 -16.54 -4.50 6.81
C GLU A 60 -15.50 -5.46 6.22
N ILE A 61 -14.76 -5.02 5.20
CA ILE A 61 -13.68 -5.80 4.58
C ILE A 61 -12.61 -6.21 5.61
N LEU A 62 -12.20 -5.30 6.50
CA LEU A 62 -11.20 -5.60 7.54
C LEU A 62 -11.71 -6.62 8.55
N ASN A 63 -12.98 -6.55 8.93
CA ASN A 63 -13.59 -7.50 9.84
C ASN A 63 -13.76 -8.87 9.18
N ARG A 64 -14.19 -8.91 7.92
CA ARG A 64 -14.35 -10.13 7.13
C ARG A 64 -13.01 -10.83 6.90
N SER A 65 -11.97 -10.09 6.54
CA SER A 65 -10.60 -10.63 6.41
C SER A 65 -10.11 -11.31 7.70
N LYS A 66 -10.38 -10.71 8.87
CA LYS A 66 -10.04 -11.32 10.17
C LYS A 66 -10.90 -12.54 10.50
N ALA A 67 -12.20 -12.48 10.22
CA ALA A 67 -13.13 -13.55 10.54
C ALA A 67 -12.89 -14.80 9.68
N GLU A 68 -12.53 -14.61 8.41
CA GLU A 68 -12.27 -15.69 7.46
C GLU A 68 -10.80 -16.15 7.41
N ASP A 69 -9.91 -15.49 8.17
CA ASP A 69 -8.45 -15.66 8.09
C ASP A 69 -7.91 -15.60 6.65
N LYS A 70 -8.47 -14.67 5.85
CA LYS A 70 -8.11 -14.46 4.46
C LYS A 70 -7.29 -13.19 4.29
N LEU A 71 -6.40 -13.21 3.31
CA LEU A 71 -5.64 -12.02 2.92
C LEU A 71 -6.58 -10.87 2.55
N LEU A 72 -6.29 -9.69 3.10
CA LEU A 72 -7.11 -8.48 2.90
C LEU A 72 -7.41 -8.20 1.43
N GLN A 73 -6.39 -8.27 0.57
CA GLN A 73 -6.51 -8.05 -0.88
C GLN A 73 -7.54 -8.97 -1.57
N ILE A 74 -7.72 -10.20 -1.07
CA ILE A 74 -8.70 -11.14 -1.64
C ILE A 74 -10.11 -10.64 -1.36
N ILE A 75 -10.38 -10.26 -0.10
CA ILE A 75 -11.68 -9.71 0.29
C ILE A 75 -11.93 -8.37 -0.43
N GLU A 76 -10.92 -7.51 -0.56
CA GLU A 76 -11.05 -6.26 -1.32
C GLU A 76 -11.44 -6.51 -2.78
N ILE A 77 -10.82 -7.49 -3.45
CA ILE A 77 -11.16 -7.85 -4.83
C ILE A 77 -12.57 -8.44 -4.92
N GLU A 78 -12.97 -9.30 -3.99
CA GLU A 78 -14.32 -9.87 -3.94
C GLU A 78 -15.40 -8.78 -3.77
N GLU A 79 -15.18 -7.81 -2.88
CA GLU A 79 -16.16 -6.77 -2.55
C GLU A 79 -16.15 -5.57 -3.51
N LEU A 80 -14.98 -5.19 -4.03
CA LEU A 80 -14.79 -3.93 -4.77
C LEU A 80 -14.34 -4.14 -6.23
N GLY A 81 -13.88 -5.34 -6.59
CA GLY A 81 -13.25 -5.61 -7.89
C GLY A 81 -11.83 -5.02 -8.04
N PHE A 82 -11.26 -4.46 -6.97
CA PHE A 82 -9.89 -3.95 -6.91
C PHE A 82 -9.36 -4.00 -5.47
N ASP A 83 -8.03 -4.04 -5.32
CA ASP A 83 -7.35 -3.98 -4.03
C ASP A 83 -6.75 -2.59 -3.75
N HIS A 84 -6.32 -2.39 -2.50
CA HIS A 84 -5.64 -1.16 -2.08
C HIS A 84 -4.35 -0.91 -2.87
N ALA A 85 -3.64 -1.95 -3.31
CA ALA A 85 -2.40 -1.81 -4.07
C ALA A 85 -2.66 -1.21 -5.46
N ARG A 86 -3.70 -1.68 -6.17
CA ARG A 86 -4.14 -1.14 -7.46
C ARG A 86 -4.64 0.29 -7.32
N LEU A 87 -5.43 0.58 -6.28
CA LEU A 87 -5.88 1.94 -6.00
C LEU A 87 -4.69 2.88 -5.71
N GLY A 88 -3.73 2.43 -4.91
CA GLY A 88 -2.47 3.14 -4.65
C GLY A 88 -1.69 3.40 -5.94
N GLY A 89 -1.54 2.40 -6.80
CA GLY A 89 -0.88 2.56 -8.10
C GLY A 89 -1.53 3.61 -9.00
N LEU A 90 -2.87 3.67 -9.03
CA LEU A 90 -3.61 4.70 -9.77
C LEU A 90 -3.37 6.09 -9.19
N LEU A 91 -3.39 6.23 -7.86
CA LEU A 91 -3.07 7.49 -7.19
C LEU A 91 -1.66 7.97 -7.53
N LEU A 92 -0.67 7.08 -7.44
CA LEU A 92 0.72 7.40 -7.73
C LEU A 92 0.92 7.77 -9.21
N LYS A 93 0.17 7.14 -10.13
CA LYS A 93 0.16 7.54 -11.54
C LYS A 93 -0.36 8.97 -11.69
N GLN A 94 -1.46 9.31 -11.00
CA GLN A 94 -2.04 10.67 -11.02
C GLN A 94 -1.09 11.71 -10.42
N TRP A 95 -0.31 11.35 -9.40
CA TRP A 95 0.73 12.21 -8.81
C TRP A 95 2.03 12.28 -9.63
N GLY A 96 2.09 11.64 -10.81
CA GLY A 96 3.25 11.70 -11.70
C GLY A 96 4.37 10.70 -11.42
N PHE A 97 4.20 9.76 -10.47
CA PHE A 97 5.22 8.76 -10.11
C PHE A 97 5.38 7.62 -11.14
N GLN A 98 4.60 7.63 -12.22
CA GLN A 98 4.60 6.60 -13.27
C GLN A 98 5.99 6.31 -13.88
N LYS A 99 6.88 7.32 -13.98
CA LYS A 99 8.25 7.15 -14.50
C LYS A 99 9.23 6.59 -13.47
N PHE A 100 8.86 6.61 -12.19
CA PHE A 100 9.70 6.19 -11.08
C PHE A 100 9.46 4.73 -10.69
N ILE A 101 8.22 4.25 -10.75
CA ILE A 101 7.80 2.95 -10.18
C ILE A 101 7.60 1.86 -11.26
N ARG A 102 7.59 2.21 -12.56
CA ARG A 102 7.42 1.20 -13.62
C ARG A 102 8.63 0.25 -13.67
N ARG A 103 8.38 -1.05 -13.53
CA ARG A 103 9.34 -2.08 -13.97
C ARG A 103 9.60 -1.85 -15.46
N ARG A 104 10.88 -1.81 -15.85
CA ARG A 104 11.27 -1.77 -17.26
C ARG A 104 10.72 -3.00 -17.98
#